data_AF-A0A1A0XYI9-F1
#
_entry.id   AF-A0A1A0XYI9-F1
#
_cell.length_a   1.000
_cell.length_b   1.000
_cell.length_c   1.000
_cell.angle_alpha   90.00
_cell.angle_beta   90.00
_cell.angle_gamma   90.00
#
_symmetry.space_group_name_H-M   'P 1'
#
loop_
_entity.id
_entity.type
_entity.pdbx_description
1 polymer ?
#
loop_
_entity_poly.entity_id
_entity_poly.type
_entity_poly.pdbx_seq_one_letter_code
_entity_poly.pdbx_strand_id
1 'polypeptide(L)' 'MISVRFTEDRGSRVKGDVARFDDASAAYIVGEGAAEFVDVPGDVVPEEEFTPPEGFKLASAEDGD' A
#
# COMPACT_ATOMS: atom_id res chain seq x y z
N MET A 1 13.01 -5.27 -6.28
CA MET A 1 11.93 -5.52 -5.31
C MET A 1 10.69 -5.96 -6.06
N ILE A 2 10.09 -7.07 -5.66
CA ILE A 2 8.90 -7.69 -6.27
C ILE A 2 7.70 -7.35 -5.40
N SER A 3 6.56 -7.05 -6.02
CA SER A 3 5.31 -6.84 -5.29
C SER A 3 4.53 -8.15 -5.21
N VAL A 4 4.01 -8.46 -4.02
CA VAL A 4 3.13 -9.61 -3.80
C VAL A 4 1.84 -9.13 -3.14
N ARG A 5 0.73 -9.77 -3.47
CA ARG A 5 -0.57 -9.52 -2.86
C ARG A 5 -0.94 -10.67 -1.96
N PHE A 6 -1.23 -10.38 -0.68
CA PHE A 6 -1.63 -11.42 0.26
C PHE A 6 -3.01 -11.95 -0.09
N THR A 7 -3.15 -13.27 -0.15
CA THR A 7 -4.41 -13.97 -0.48
C THR A 7 -5.25 -14.27 0.77
N GLU A 8 -4.63 -14.12 1.95
CA GLU A 8 -5.18 -14.41 3.28
C GLU A 8 -4.67 -13.38 4.30
N ASP A 9 -5.32 -13.33 5.47
CA ASP A 9 -4.86 -12.51 6.59
C ASP A 9 -3.65 -13.16 7.26
N ARG A 10 -2.55 -12.42 7.39
CA ARG A 10 -1.30 -12.91 7.99
C ARG A 10 -0.74 -11.88 8.97
N GLY A 11 -1.10 -12.01 10.24
CA GLY A 11 -0.57 -11.19 11.32
C GLY A 11 -1.05 -9.74 11.23
N SER A 12 -0.20 -8.83 10.73
CA SER A 12 -0.55 -7.42 10.49
C SER A 12 -0.90 -7.11 9.03
N ARG A 13 -0.83 -8.11 8.14
CA ARG A 13 -1.13 -7.95 6.71
C ARG A 13 -2.50 -8.55 6.43
N VAL A 14 -3.41 -7.74 5.89
CA VAL A 14 -4.76 -8.20 5.58
C VAL A 14 -4.82 -8.84 4.20
N LYS A 15 -5.79 -9.73 4.00
CA LYS A 15 -6.10 -10.27 2.67
C LYS A 15 -6.33 -9.14 1.68
N GLY A 16 -5.60 -9.18 0.57
CA GLY A 16 -5.65 -8.20 -0.51
C GLY A 16 -4.61 -7.09 -0.39
N ASP A 17 -3.89 -7.00 0.73
CA ASP A 17 -2.79 -6.06 0.93
C ASP A 17 -1.61 -6.37 0.00
N VAL A 18 -0.94 -5.31 -0.47
CA VAL A 18 0.22 -5.44 -1.35
C VAL A 18 1.46 -4.98 -0.60
N ALA A 19 2.48 -5.83 -0.59
CA ALA A 19 3.78 -5.51 -0.02
C ALA A 19 4.90 -5.78 -1.02
N ARG A 20 6.01 -5.05 -0.87
CA ARG A 20 7.22 -5.22 -1.67
C ARG A 20 8.25 -6.00 -0.88
N PHE A 21 8.77 -7.05 -1.48
CA PHE A 21 9.82 -7.90 -0.91
C PHE A 21 10.97 -8.09 -1.89
N ASP A 22 12.09 -8.59 -1.37
CA ASP A 22 13.16 -9.14 -2.19
C ASP A 22 12.74 -10.45 -2.86
N ASP A 23 13.44 -10.81 -3.93
CA ASP A 23 13.12 -11.96 -4.78
C ASP A 23 12.94 -13.27 -3.99
N ALA A 24 13.90 -13.60 -3.13
CA ALA A 24 13.86 -14.81 -2.31
C ALA A 24 12.67 -14.84 -1.33
N SER A 25 12.37 -13.70 -0.69
CA SER A 25 11.25 -13.59 0.26
C SER A 25 9.90 -13.65 -0.45
N ALA A 26 9.78 -12.99 -1.60
CA ALA A 26 8.57 -13.05 -2.42
C ALA A 26 8.30 -14.48 -2.90
N ALA A 27 9.31 -15.17 -3.40
CA ALA A 27 9.21 -16.57 -3.82
C ALA A 27 8.81 -17.52 -2.67
N TYR A 28 9.33 -17.29 -1.46
CA TYR A 28 8.95 -18.06 -0.28
C TYR A 28 7.46 -17.91 0.06
N ILE A 29 6.98 -16.66 0.18
CA ILE A 29 5.60 -16.37 0.59
C ILE A 29 4.59 -16.87 -0.45
N VAL A 30 4.90 -16.67 -1.74
CA VAL A 30 4.06 -17.18 -2.84
C VAL A 30 4.11 -18.70 -2.92
N GLY A 31 5.28 -19.31 -2.68
CA GLY A 31 5.45 -20.76 -2.65
C GLY A 31 4.67 -21.45 -1.54
N GLU A 32 4.44 -20.78 -0.40
CA GLU A 32 3.55 -21.25 0.66
C GLU A 32 2.05 -21.08 0.33
N GLY A 33 1.70 -20.40 -0.77
CA GLY A 33 0.31 -20.10 -1.14
C GLY A 33 -0.30 -18.92 -0.38
N ALA A 34 0.48 -18.22 0.45
CA ALA A 34 0.01 -17.11 1.28
C ALA A 34 -0.08 -15.77 0.53
N ALA A 35 0.48 -15.69 -0.67
CA ALA A 35 0.41 -14.52 -1.54
C ALA A 35 0.50 -14.91 -3.03
N GLU A 36 0.20 -13.96 -3.91
CA GLU A 36 0.37 -14.07 -5.35
C GLU A 36 1.30 -12.95 -5.87
N PHE A 37 2.11 -13.24 -6.87
CA PHE A 37 2.93 -12.21 -7.53
C PHE A 37 2.02 -11.24 -8.26
N VAL A 38 2.23 -9.94 -8.02
CA VAL A 38 1.48 -8.89 -8.69
C VAL A 38 2.44 -7.89 -9.32
N ASP A 39 2.19 -7.58 -10.59
CA ASP A 39 2.85 -6.45 -11.24
C ASP A 39 2.05 -5.20 -10.89
N VAL A 40 2.51 -4.46 -9.87
CA VAL A 40 1.90 -3.20 -9.50
C VAL A 40 2.71 -2.09 -10.15
N PRO A 41 2.18 -1.43 -11.20
CA PRO A 41 2.82 -0.24 -11.75
C PRO A 41 2.92 0.77 -10.61
N GLY A 42 4.14 1.14 -10.26
CA GLY A 42 4.43 1.76 -8.98
C GLY A 42 3.74 3.09 -8.79
N ASP A 43 2.60 3.09 -8.10
CA ASP A 43 2.09 4.18 -7.25
C ASP A 43 0.79 3.71 -6.56
N VAL A 44 0.92 2.91 -5.50
CA VAL A 44 -0.15 2.81 -4.49
C VAL A 44 0.51 3.18 -3.17
N VAL A 45 0.77 4.47 -3.01
CA VAL A 45 0.81 5.03 -1.65
C VAL A 45 -0.57 4.71 -1.08
N PRO A 46 -0.69 4.01 0.07
CA PRO A 46 -1.98 4.01 0.74
C PRO A 46 -2.35 5.48 0.90
N GLU A 47 -3.52 5.87 0.40
CA GLU A 47 -4.15 7.14 0.77
C GLU A 47 -4.40 7.03 2.28
N GLU A 48 -3.35 7.27 3.08
CA GLU A 48 -3.53 7.68 4.46
C GLU A 48 -4.30 8.99 4.32
N GLU A 49 -5.61 8.87 4.48
CA GLU A 49 -6.56 9.97 4.55
C GLU A 49 -5.95 10.94 5.56
N PHE A 50 -5.31 11.99 5.04
CA PHE A 50 -4.79 13.07 5.86
C PHE A 50 -6.03 13.69 6.48
N THR A 51 -6.37 13.26 7.69
CA THR A 51 -7.38 13.89 8.52
C THR A 51 -6.67 15.11 9.11
N PRO A 52 -6.89 16.32 8.57
CA PRO A 52 -6.33 17.50 9.20
C PRO A 52 -6.81 17.53 10.66
N PRO A 53 -5.93 17.86 11.62
CA PRO A 53 -6.39 18.07 12.99
C PRO A 53 -7.50 19.13 12.99
N GLU A 54 -8.53 18.89 13.79
CA GLU A 54 -9.69 19.76 13.91
C GLU A 54 -9.23 21.20 14.22
N GLY A 55 -9.31 22.09 13.22
CA GLY A 55 -8.78 23.46 13.28
C GLY A 55 -7.84 23.88 12.15
N PHE A 56 -7.48 23.01 11.21
CA PHE A 56 -6.69 23.39 10.03
C PHE A 56 -7.52 24.29 9.08
N LYS A 57 -7.41 25.62 9.24
CA LYS A 57 -7.91 26.58 8.25
C LYS A 57 -7.05 26.43 6.99
N LEU A 58 -7.56 25.72 5.99
CA LEU A 58 -7.15 25.94 4.61
C LEU A 58 -7.46 27.39 4.30
N ALA A 59 -6.45 28.26 4.35
CA ALA A 59 -6.55 29.56 3.72
C ALA A 59 -6.77 29.28 2.22
N SER A 60 -7.98 29.56 1.74
CA SER A 60 -8.27 29.62 0.31
C SER A 60 -7.19 30.44 -0.37
N ALA A 61 -6.36 29.79 -1.17
CA ALA A 61 -5.61 30.47 -2.20
C ALA A 61 -6.60 30.73 -3.35
N GLU A 62 -7.46 31.73 -3.15
CA GLU A 62 -8.12 32.45 -4.24
C GLU A 62 -7.60 33.87 -4.15
N ASP A 63 -6.50 34.12 -4.85
CA ASP A 63 -6.09 35.47 -5.21
C ASP A 63 -5.74 35.41 -6.70
N GLY A 64 -6.74 35.73 -7.50
CA GLY A 64 -6.55 36.13 -8.88
C GLY A 64 -6.48 37.65 -8.93
N ASP A 65 -5.39 38.17 -9.48
CA ASP A 65 -5.32 39.33 -10.38
C ASP A 65 -3.99 39.28 -11.16
#